data_AF-A0A4R4R1J4-F1
#
_entry.id   AF-A0A4R4R1J4-F1
#
_cell.length_a   1.000
_cell.length_b   1.000
_cell.length_c   1.000
_cell.angle_alpha   90.00
_cell.angle_beta   90.00
_cell.angle_gamma   90.00
#
_symmetry.space_group_name_H-M   'P 1'
#
loop_
_entity.id
_entity.type
_entity.pdbx_description
1 polymer ?
#
loop_
_entity_poly.entity_id
_entity_poly.type
_entity_poly.pdbx_seq_one_letter_code
_entity_poly.pdbx_strand_id
1 'polypeptide(L)'
;MAEVLERALHDRSAEGEATSVLVGTALNDNDADFVEHWCREVGTRAVPGSPLLGLAGLCLGHAARRFGHLSDEALALVESLAARAEADPSDVDGRALDGYDDVRSFLHLW
;
A
#
# COMPACT_ATOMS: atom_id res chain seq x y z
N MET A 1 5.01 -10.75 -11.61
CA MET A 1 4.39 -9.79 -10.68
C MET A 1 5.08 -9.86 -9.32
N ALA A 2 4.85 -10.91 -8.53
CA ALA A 2 5.50 -11.15 -7.24
C ALA A 2 7.03 -10.95 -7.24
N GLU A 3 7.73 -11.55 -8.21
CA GLU A 3 9.20 -11.44 -8.32
C GLU A 3 9.71 -10.00 -8.48
N VAL A 4 8.95 -9.14 -9.17
CA VAL A 4 9.30 -7.72 -9.34
C VAL A 4 9.14 -6.96 -8.02
N LEU A 5 8.07 -7.26 -7.28
CA LEU A 5 7.81 -6.67 -5.97
C LEU A 5 8.89 -7.11 -4.97
N GLU A 6 9.20 -8.40 -4.89
CA GLU A 6 10.28 -8.93 -4.04
C GLU A 6 11.64 -8.31 -4.38
N ARG A 7 11.97 -8.18 -5.66
CA ARG A 7 13.21 -7.54 -6.08
C ARG A 7 13.30 -6.10 -5.58
N ALA A 8 12.21 -5.33 -5.66
CA ALA A 8 12.20 -3.93 -5.23
C ALA A 8 12.34 -3.74 -3.72
N LEU A 9 12.08 -4.78 -2.91
CA LEU A 9 12.34 -4.75 -1.47
C LEU A 9 13.84 -4.81 -1.14
N HIS A 10 14.67 -5.23 -2.09
CA HIS A 10 16.12 -5.36 -1.92
C HIS A 10 16.92 -4.44 -2.86
N ASP A 11 16.31 -3.95 -3.94
CA ASP A 11 16.98 -3.14 -4.97
C ASP A 11 16.10 -1.95 -5.40
N ARG A 12 16.54 -0.74 -5.04
CA ARG A 12 15.81 0.50 -5.36
C ARG A 12 15.70 0.77 -6.85
N SER A 13 16.58 0.21 -7.68
CA SER A 13 16.48 0.40 -9.14
C SER A 13 15.21 -0.24 -9.73
N ALA A 14 14.59 -1.17 -9.00
CA ALA A 14 13.35 -1.83 -9.38
C ALA A 14 12.08 -1.11 -8.90
N GLU A 15 12.16 -0.04 -8.10
CA GLU A 15 11.00 0.65 -7.50
C GLU A 15 10.01 1.18 -8.56
N GLY A 16 10.50 1.66 -9.70
CA GLY A 16 9.66 2.15 -10.79
C GLY A 16 8.80 1.05 -11.44
N GLU A 17 9.40 -0.12 -11.68
CA GLU A 17 8.68 -1.28 -12.22
C GLU A 17 7.70 -1.83 -11.17
N ALA A 18 8.14 -1.94 -9.91
CA ALA A 18 7.30 -2.38 -8.80
C ALA A 18 6.11 -1.46 -8.56
N THR A 19 6.25 -0.15 -8.76
CA THR A 19 5.14 0.81 -8.69
C THR A 19 4.04 0.44 -9.69
N SER A 20 4.43 0.20 -10.94
CA SER A 20 3.48 -0.15 -12.02
C SER A 20 2.80 -1.49 -11.74
N VAL A 21 3.56 -2.47 -11.24
CA VAL A 21 3.07 -3.80 -10.86
C VAL A 21 2.07 -3.70 -9.71
N LEU A 22 2.40 -2.99 -8.62
CA LEU A 22 1.57 -2.90 -7.43
C LEU A 22 0.23 -2.20 -7.74
N VAL A 23 0.26 -1.09 -8.48
CA VAL A 23 -0.95 -0.40 -8.93
C VAL A 23 -1.76 -1.28 -9.86
N GLY A 24 -1.12 -1.93 -10.82
CA GLY A 24 -1.78 -2.84 -11.76
C GLY A 24 -2.51 -3.96 -11.03
N THR A 25 -1.87 -4.58 -10.05
CA THR A 25 -2.46 -5.60 -9.17
C THR A 25 -3.62 -5.03 -8.36
N ALA A 26 -3.43 -3.91 -7.65
CA ALA A 26 -4.46 -3.31 -6.81
C ALA A 26 -5.71 -2.84 -7.56
N LEU A 27 -5.58 -2.48 -8.85
CA LEU A 27 -6.70 -2.03 -9.66
C LEU A 27 -7.40 -3.13 -10.47
N ASN A 28 -6.67 -4.18 -10.89
CA ASN A 28 -7.17 -5.11 -11.90
C ASN A 28 -7.23 -6.58 -11.45
N ASP A 29 -6.46 -6.97 -10.42
CA ASP A 29 -6.51 -8.35 -9.93
C ASP A 29 -7.78 -8.59 -9.11
N ASN A 30 -8.43 -9.74 -9.31
CA ASN A 30 -9.70 -10.07 -8.66
C ASN A 30 -9.51 -10.91 -7.39
N ASP A 31 -8.29 -11.38 -7.12
CA ASP A 31 -7.96 -12.08 -5.90
C ASP A 31 -7.65 -11.07 -4.78
N ALA A 32 -8.62 -10.86 -3.90
CA ALA A 32 -8.53 -9.89 -2.81
C ALA A 32 -7.38 -10.22 -1.84
N ASP A 33 -7.20 -11.51 -1.51
CA ASP A 33 -6.17 -11.96 -0.59
C ASP A 33 -4.78 -11.73 -1.19
N PHE A 34 -4.62 -11.99 -2.49
CA PHE A 34 -3.37 -11.74 -3.21
C PHE A 34 -3.04 -10.24 -3.27
N VAL A 35 -4.02 -9.38 -3.59
CA VAL A 35 -3.85 -7.92 -3.63
C VAL A 35 -3.41 -7.41 -2.26
N GLU A 36 -4.13 -7.80 -1.21
CA GLU A 36 -3.86 -7.34 0.14
C GLU A 36 -2.49 -7.83 0.64
N HIS A 37 -2.16 -9.11 0.39
CA HIS A 37 -0.86 -9.69 0.73
C HIS A 37 0.29 -8.87 0.18
N TRP A 38 0.28 -8.54 -1.12
CA TRP A 38 1.38 -7.79 -1.72
C TRP A 38 1.43 -6.34 -1.27
N CYS A 39 0.29 -5.69 -1.03
CA CYS A 39 0.30 -4.35 -0.45
C CYS A 39 0.89 -4.36 0.97
N ARG A 40 0.57 -5.40 1.76
CA ARG A 40 1.13 -5.58 3.11
C ARG A 40 2.63 -5.85 3.09
N GLU A 41 3.08 -6.79 2.28
CA GLU A 41 4.51 -7.12 2.16
C GLU A 41 5.31 -5.88 1.76
N VAL A 42 4.83 -5.13 0.76
CA VAL A 42 5.49 -3.90 0.32
C VAL A 42 5.47 -2.82 1.40
N GLY A 43 4.29 -2.54 1.97
CA GLY A 43 4.14 -1.49 3.00
C GLY A 43 4.89 -1.78 4.30
N THR A 44 5.20 -3.05 4.58
CA THR A 44 5.95 -3.47 5.77
C THR A 44 7.45 -3.52 5.52
N ARG A 45 7.89 -4.02 4.36
CA ARG A 45 9.30 -4.35 4.11
C ARG A 45 10.06 -3.30 3.31
N ALA A 46 9.38 -2.39 2.63
CA ALA A 46 10.07 -1.31 1.91
C ALA A 46 10.83 -0.40 2.89
N VAL A 47 12.01 0.05 2.47
CA VAL A 47 12.87 0.90 3.31
C VAL A 47 12.27 2.30 3.51
N PRO A 48 12.54 2.97 4.65
CA PRO A 48 12.18 4.38 4.86
C PRO A 48 12.56 5.28 3.68
N GLY A 49 11.65 6.18 3.30
CA GLY A 49 11.81 7.07 2.14
C GLY A 49 11.67 6.39 0.78
N SER A 50 11.27 5.11 0.74
CA SER A 50 10.87 4.46 -0.51
C SER A 50 9.47 4.94 -0.94
N PRO A 51 9.27 5.31 -2.21
CA PRO A 51 7.94 5.66 -2.73
C PRO A 51 6.96 4.47 -2.67
N LEU A 52 7.43 3.25 -2.44
CA LEU A 52 6.57 2.08 -2.31
C LEU A 52 5.74 2.08 -1.02
N LEU A 53 6.19 2.76 0.04
CA LEU A 53 5.47 2.85 1.32
C LEU A 53 4.15 3.60 1.17
N GLY A 54 4.21 4.84 0.66
CA GLY A 54 3.01 5.65 0.39
C GLY A 54 2.09 4.98 -0.63
N LEU A 55 2.67 4.33 -1.64
CA LEU A 55 1.92 3.61 -2.65
C LEU A 55 1.17 2.40 -2.10
N ALA A 56 1.79 1.64 -1.19
CA ALA A 56 1.14 0.50 -0.54
C ALA A 56 -0.10 0.93 0.25
N GLY A 57 -0.02 2.05 0.99
CA GLY A 57 -1.17 2.63 1.67
C GLY A 57 -2.30 3.01 0.71
N LEU A 58 -1.98 3.69 -0.40
CA LEU A 58 -2.96 4.03 -1.44
C LEU A 58 -3.60 2.78 -2.07
N CYS A 59 -2.79 1.74 -2.34
CA CYS A 59 -3.28 0.50 -2.94
C CYS A 59 -4.18 -0.29 -1.99
N LEU A 60 -3.96 -0.22 -0.67
CA LEU A 60 -4.90 -0.75 0.34
C LEU A 60 -6.21 0.05 0.37
N GLY A 61 -6.17 1.38 0.18
CA GLY A 61 -7.37 2.18 -0.05
C GLY A 61 -8.18 1.72 -1.27
N HIS A 62 -7.50 1.41 -2.38
CA HIS A 62 -8.15 0.82 -3.56
C HIS A 62 -8.71 -0.57 -3.28
N ALA A 63 -7.99 -1.42 -2.52
CA ALA A 63 -8.49 -2.73 -2.12
C ALA A 63 -9.77 -2.61 -1.26
N ALA A 64 -9.77 -1.72 -0.25
CA ALA A 64 -10.95 -1.42 0.55
C ALA A 64 -12.14 -0.97 -0.31
N ARG A 65 -11.90 -0.06 -1.26
CA ARG A 65 -12.93 0.42 -2.21
C ARG A 65 -13.49 -0.71 -3.08
N ARG A 66 -12.64 -1.60 -3.59
CA ARG A 66 -13.01 -2.64 -4.55
C ARG A 66 -13.68 -3.84 -3.89
N PHE A 67 -13.17 -4.28 -2.75
CA PHE A 67 -13.58 -5.51 -2.09
C PHE A 67 -14.50 -5.27 -0.88
N GLY A 68 -14.58 -4.04 -0.38
CA GLY A 68 -15.46 -3.68 0.73
C GLY A 68 -15.00 -4.20 2.10
N HIS A 69 -13.76 -4.71 2.19
CA HIS A 69 -13.13 -5.12 3.44
C HIS A 69 -11.60 -5.04 3.35
N LEU A 70 -10.95 -5.08 4.50
CA LEU A 70 -9.52 -5.34 4.69
C LEU A 70 -9.34 -6.23 5.92
N SER A 71 -8.26 -7.00 6.00
CA SER A 71 -7.86 -7.63 7.27
C SER A 71 -7.48 -6.60 8.34
N ASP A 72 -7.52 -7.02 9.61
CA ASP A 72 -7.09 -6.19 10.74
C ASP A 72 -5.63 -5.76 10.60
N GLU A 73 -4.73 -6.61 10.08
CA GLU A 73 -3.34 -6.21 9.91
C GLU A 73 -3.15 -5.24 8.73
N ALA A 74 -3.93 -5.38 7.66
CA ALA A 74 -3.92 -4.40 6.58
C ALA A 74 -4.43 -3.04 7.07
N LEU A 75 -5.50 -3.02 7.89
CA LEU A 75 -6.02 -1.79 8.48
C LEU A 75 -4.99 -1.11 9.38
N ALA A 76 -4.35 -1.88 10.29
CA ALA A 76 -3.30 -1.36 11.16
C ALA A 76 -2.10 -0.83 10.37
N LEU A 77 -1.74 -1.47 9.26
CA LEU A 77 -0.67 -1.01 8.39
C LEU A 77 -1.00 0.33 7.73
N VAL A 78 -2.21 0.49 7.18
CA VAL A 78 -2.63 1.76 6.55
C VAL A 78 -2.60 2.90 7.56
N GLU A 79 -3.14 2.68 8.76
CA GLU A 79 -3.10 3.68 9.84
C GLU A 79 -1.65 4.04 10.22
N SER A 80 -0.78 3.03 10.37
CA SER A 80 0.64 3.25 10.67
C SER A 80 1.36 4.03 9.57
N LEU A 81 1.10 3.75 8.29
CA LEU A 81 1.71 4.46 7.17
C LEU A 81 1.21 5.91 7.09
N ALA A 82 -0.09 6.14 7.32
CA ALA A 82 -0.67 7.47 7.38
C ALA A 82 -0.06 8.31 8.51
N ALA A 83 0.06 7.74 9.72
CA ALA A 83 0.69 8.42 10.85
C ALA A 83 2.17 8.77 10.57
N ARG A 84 2.90 7.88 9.91
CA ARG A 84 4.30 8.15 9.48
C ARG A 84 4.36 9.27 8.44
N ALA A 85 3.45 9.28 7.47
CA ALA A 85 3.39 10.33 6.47
C ALA A 85 3.03 11.71 7.04
N GLU A 86 2.15 11.75 8.05
CA GLU A 86 1.83 12.98 8.78
C GLU A 86 3.04 13.49 9.59
N ALA A 87 3.79 12.58 10.22
CA ALA A 87 4.95 12.93 11.04
C ALA A 87 6.17 13.34 10.22
N ASP A 88 6.46 12.63 9.12
CA ASP A 88 7.62 12.85 8.26
C ASP A 88 7.33 12.45 6.80
N PRO A 89 6.98 13.42 5.92
CA PRO A 89 6.76 13.18 4.50
C PRO A 89 7.99 12.67 3.73
N SER A 90 9.19 12.73 4.32
CA SER A 90 10.41 12.16 3.73
C SER A 90 10.60 10.68 4.07
N ASP A 91 9.91 10.16 5.10
CA ASP A 91 9.83 8.73 5.43
C ASP A 91 8.73 8.05 4.60
N VAL A 92 7.50 8.56 4.67
CA VAL A 92 6.35 8.06 3.89
C VAL A 92 5.67 9.25 3.23
N ASP A 93 5.45 9.19 1.92
CA ASP A 93 4.79 10.28 1.22
C ASP A 93 3.26 10.31 1.44
N GLY A 94 2.64 11.45 1.07
CA GLY A 94 1.23 11.73 1.33
C GLY A 94 0.21 10.76 0.73
N ARG A 95 0.59 9.87 -0.20
CA ARG A 95 -0.32 8.86 -0.74
C ARG A 95 -0.82 7.89 0.33
N ALA A 96 -0.08 7.72 1.43
CA ALA A 96 -0.54 6.95 2.57
C ALA A 96 -1.76 7.60 3.26
N LEU A 97 -1.81 8.93 3.31
CA LEU A 97 -2.96 9.67 3.86
C LEU A 97 -4.19 9.49 2.98
N ASP A 98 -4.02 9.66 1.66
CA ASP A 98 -5.10 9.44 0.69
C ASP A 98 -5.65 8.01 0.78
N GLY A 99 -4.75 7.01 0.89
CA GLY A 99 -5.13 5.62 1.09
C GLY A 99 -5.92 5.38 2.37
N TYR A 100 -5.54 6.02 3.48
CA TYR A 100 -6.28 5.91 4.74
C TYR A 100 -7.66 6.58 4.67
N ASP A 101 -7.76 7.74 4.03
CA ASP A 101 -9.04 8.41 3.81
C ASP A 101 -9.99 7.56 2.94
N ASP A 102 -9.47 6.88 1.91
CA ASP A 102 -10.21 5.89 1.13
C ASP A 102 -10.71 4.74 2.04
N VAL A 103 -9.83 4.14 2.85
CA VAL A 103 -10.22 3.06 3.77
C VAL A 103 -11.33 3.51 4.72
N ARG A 104 -11.18 4.66 5.37
CA ARG A 104 -12.21 5.17 6.30
C ARG A 104 -13.54 5.43 5.60
N SER A 105 -13.48 5.98 4.39
CA SER A 105 -14.66 6.31 3.58
C SER A 105 -15.41 5.06 3.13
N PHE A 106 -14.70 4.09 2.55
CA PHE A 106 -15.30 2.89 1.96
C PHE A 106 -15.62 1.79 2.97
N LEU A 107 -14.94 1.76 4.13
CA LEU A 107 -15.25 0.83 5.21
C LEU A 107 -16.10 1.45 6.33
N HIS A 108 -16.50 2.72 6.19
CA HIS A 108 -17.37 3.45 7.13
C HIS A 108 -16.84 3.50 8.58
N LEU A 109 -15.57 3.84 8.75
CA LEU A 109 -14.85 3.84 10.05
C LEU A 109 -14.86 5.22 10.75
N TRP A 110 -15.97 5.96 10.68
CA TRP A 110 -16.13 7.28 11.32
C TRP A 110 -16.98 7.21 12.58
#